data_AF-A0A969IKY1-F1
#
_entry.id   AF-A0A969IKY1-F1
#
_cell.length_a   1.000
_cell.length_b   1.000
_cell.length_c   1.000
_cell.angle_alpha   90.00
_cell.angle_beta   90.00
_cell.angle_gamma   90.00
#
_symmetry.space_group_name_H-M   'P 1'
#
loop_
_entity.id
_entity.type
_entity.pdbx_description
1 polymer ?
#
loop_
_entity_poly.entity_id
_entity_poly.type
_entity_poly.pdbx_seq_one_letter_code
_entity_poly.pdbx_strand_id
1 'polypeptide(L)'
;MGTGATPRSTFSTTIDLDAQGKHFGHIQIPYSRDDAALGNLLVPVISIKSGDGPCLLLNAGTHGDEFEGQIALRNLAHALQAKDISGQVIIVPSLNLPAVLSNTRCSPIDRLNINRVFPGKPTGTVTEKIASFSSMNWSAVPILSWTCMRVGPTTAVCASG
;
A
#
# COMPACT_ATOMS: atom_id res chain seq x y z
N MET A 1 25.39 5.28 18.75
CA MET A 1 23.97 5.72 18.71
C MET A 1 23.20 4.66 17.96
N GLY A 2 22.23 4.03 18.62
CA GLY A 2 21.75 2.68 18.28
C GLY A 2 21.12 2.53 16.90
N THR A 3 21.55 1.49 16.18
CA THR A 3 20.89 0.96 14.99
C THR A 3 19.56 0.34 15.41
N GLY A 4 18.48 1.10 15.33
CA GLY A 4 17.13 0.58 15.52
C GLY A 4 16.82 -0.44 14.41
N ALA A 5 16.94 -1.74 14.72
CA ALA A 5 16.58 -2.79 13.78
C ALA A 5 15.11 -2.62 13.38
N THR A 6 14.85 -2.46 12.09
CA THR A 6 13.49 -2.45 11.52
C THR A 6 12.76 -3.72 12.01
N PRO A 7 11.62 -3.60 12.73
CA PRO A 7 10.93 -4.77 13.26
C PRO A 7 10.66 -5.79 12.15
N ARG A 8 10.97 -7.07 12.42
CA ARG A 8 10.80 -8.15 11.44
C ARG A 8 9.31 -8.27 11.05
N SER A 9 8.98 -7.88 9.81
CA SER A 9 7.64 -8.07 9.26
C SER A 9 7.40 -9.52 8.87
N THR A 10 6.13 -9.92 8.93
CA THR A 10 5.68 -11.22 8.41
C THR A 10 5.22 -11.14 6.96
N PHE A 11 5.33 -9.98 6.32
CA PHE A 11 5.05 -9.76 4.91
C PHE A 11 6.33 -9.41 4.14
N SER A 12 6.30 -9.65 2.84
CA SER A 12 7.39 -9.38 1.88
C SER A 12 6.85 -8.80 0.58
N THR A 13 7.72 -8.34 -0.32
CA THR A 13 7.37 -7.99 -1.69
C THR A 13 7.94 -9.01 -2.67
N THR A 14 7.22 -9.28 -3.77
CA THR A 14 7.72 -10.14 -4.85
C THR A 14 8.71 -9.44 -5.78
N ILE A 15 8.88 -8.14 -5.61
CA ILE A 15 9.78 -7.28 -6.38
C ILE A 15 10.70 -6.54 -5.41
N ASP A 16 11.90 -6.24 -5.88
CA ASP A 16 12.76 -5.24 -5.26
C ASP A 16 12.16 -3.85 -5.57
N LEU A 17 11.66 -3.18 -4.53
CA LEU A 17 11.07 -1.86 -4.70
C LEU A 17 12.12 -0.83 -5.12
N ASP A 18 13.40 -1.03 -4.76
CA ASP A 18 14.48 -0.08 -5.02
C ASP A 18 15.18 -0.24 -6.37
N ALA A 19 14.80 -1.27 -7.15
CA ALA A 19 15.34 -1.52 -8.47
C ALA A 19 14.95 -0.39 -9.46
N GLN A 20 15.92 0.01 -10.29
CA GLN A 20 15.68 0.95 -11.40
C GLN A 20 14.74 0.36 -12.45
N GLY A 21 13.96 1.21 -13.12
CA GLY A 21 12.98 0.80 -14.12
C GLY A 21 11.57 0.71 -13.57
N LYS A 22 10.72 -0.09 -14.22
CA LYS A 22 9.30 -0.25 -13.90
C LYS A 22 9.01 -1.72 -13.62
N HIS A 23 8.55 -2.01 -12.41
CA HIS A 23 8.36 -3.37 -11.89
C HIS A 23 6.94 -3.54 -11.38
N PHE A 24 6.29 -4.62 -11.81
CA PHE A 24 4.97 -5.03 -11.33
C PHE A 24 5.13 -6.23 -10.40
N GLY A 25 4.52 -6.16 -9.22
CA GLY A 25 4.62 -7.20 -8.22
C GLY A 25 3.48 -7.17 -7.22
N HIS A 26 3.72 -7.85 -6.11
CA HIS A 26 2.75 -7.96 -5.03
C HIS A 26 3.44 -7.77 -3.67
N ILE A 27 2.69 -7.19 -2.74
CA ILE A 27 2.94 -7.33 -1.32
C ILE A 27 2.30 -8.66 -0.91
N GLN A 28 3.13 -9.58 -0.42
CA GLN A 28 2.71 -10.90 0.01
C GLN A 28 2.40 -10.85 1.51
N ILE A 29 1.13 -11.00 1.85
CA ILE A 29 0.68 -11.12 3.23
C ILE A 29 0.32 -12.58 3.48
N PRO A 30 1.08 -13.31 4.32
CA PRO A 30 0.70 -14.66 4.73
C PRO A 30 -0.68 -14.64 5.39
N TYR A 31 -1.57 -15.47 4.86
CA TYR A 31 -2.95 -15.57 5.28
C TYR A 31 -3.37 -17.05 5.25
N SER A 32 -3.28 -17.67 6.42
CA SER A 32 -3.71 -19.04 6.64
C SER A 32 -5.22 -19.10 6.84
N ARG A 33 -5.88 -20.04 6.16
CA ARG A 33 -7.33 -20.25 6.15
C ARG A 33 -7.63 -21.73 5.91
N ASP A 34 -8.82 -22.18 6.28
CA ASP A 34 -9.19 -23.61 6.27
C ASP A 34 -9.01 -24.27 4.91
N ASP A 35 -9.27 -23.53 3.83
CA ASP A 35 -9.13 -23.97 2.44
C ASP A 35 -7.76 -23.64 1.81
N ALA A 36 -6.85 -22.99 2.54
CA ALA A 36 -5.48 -22.69 2.12
C ALA A 36 -4.55 -22.45 3.32
N ALA A 37 -4.06 -23.54 3.92
CA ALA A 37 -3.24 -23.50 5.14
C ALA A 37 -1.96 -22.65 5.01
N LEU A 38 -1.34 -22.61 3.83
CA LEU A 38 -0.15 -21.81 3.51
C LEU A 38 -0.45 -20.70 2.50
N GLY A 39 -1.67 -20.16 2.54
CA GLY A 39 -2.15 -19.12 1.63
C GLY A 39 -1.43 -17.78 1.79
N ASN A 40 -1.46 -16.99 0.72
CA ASN A 40 -1.01 -15.60 0.71
C ASN A 40 -2.06 -14.72 0.06
N LEU A 41 -2.28 -13.55 0.62
CA LEU A 41 -2.95 -12.44 -0.04
C LEU A 41 -1.90 -11.65 -0.83
N LEU A 42 -2.15 -11.43 -2.12
CA LEU A 42 -1.23 -10.76 -3.04
C LEU A 42 -1.75 -9.38 -3.38
N VAL A 43 -1.39 -8.37 -2.58
CA VAL A 43 -1.81 -6.98 -2.81
C VAL A 43 -0.96 -6.38 -3.93
N PRO A 44 -1.55 -5.85 -5.03
CA PRO A 44 -0.77 -5.36 -6.16
C PRO A 44 0.07 -4.13 -5.78
N VAL A 45 1.34 -4.14 -6.18
CA VAL A 45 2.26 -3.01 -6.02
C VAL A 45 3.08 -2.83 -7.29
N ILE A 46 3.25 -1.58 -7.70
CA ILE A 46 4.08 -1.19 -8.83
C ILE A 46 5.16 -0.25 -8.31
N SER A 47 6.42 -0.52 -8.64
CA SER A 47 7.53 0.41 -8.38
C SER A 47 8.08 0.94 -9.70
N ILE A 48 8.19 2.25 -9.80
CA ILE A 48 8.79 2.94 -10.93
C ILE A 48 9.89 3.83 -10.38
N LYS A 49 11.15 3.56 -10.74
CA LYS A 49 12.31 4.32 -10.25
C LYS A 49 13.22 4.70 -11.42
N SER A 50 13.66 5.95 -11.43
CA SER A 50 14.56 6.48 -12.45
C SER A 50 15.42 7.58 -11.88
N GLY A 51 16.73 7.33 -11.82
CA GLY A 51 17.70 8.28 -11.30
C GLY A 51 17.49 8.63 -9.82
N ASP A 52 18.01 9.78 -9.43
CA ASP A 52 17.91 10.32 -8.08
C ASP A 52 16.73 11.31 -7.97
N GLY A 53 16.06 11.30 -6.83
CA GLY A 53 14.92 12.19 -6.58
C GLY A 53 14.05 11.71 -5.42
N PRO A 54 12.97 12.44 -5.11
CA PRO A 54 12.05 12.05 -4.05
C PRO A 54 11.33 10.75 -4.41
N CYS A 55 10.91 10.02 -3.37
CA CYS A 55 9.95 8.93 -3.49
C CYS A 55 8.53 9.48 -3.29
N LEU A 56 7.54 8.89 -3.95
CA LEU A 56 6.13 9.19 -3.77
C LEU A 56 5.36 7.87 -3.65
N LEU A 57 4.64 7.67 -2.55
CA LEU A 57 3.72 6.55 -2.39
C LEU A 57 2.30 7.01 -2.76
N LEU A 58 1.72 6.36 -3.76
CA LEU A 58 0.33 6.56 -4.20
C LEU A 58 -0.48 5.32 -3.83
N ASN A 59 -1.49 5.47 -2.98
CA ASN A 59 -2.39 4.37 -2.65
C ASN A 59 -3.87 4.73 -2.83
N ALA A 60 -4.66 3.72 -3.17
CA ALA A 60 -6.11 3.76 -3.26
C ALA A 60 -6.70 2.42 -2.82
N GLY A 61 -8.04 2.30 -2.78
CA GLY A 61 -8.71 1.09 -2.31
C GLY A 61 -8.45 0.82 -0.83
N THR A 62 -8.28 1.88 -0.04
CA THR A 62 -8.23 1.86 1.43
C THR A 62 -9.55 1.30 1.99
N HIS A 63 -10.65 1.75 1.42
CA HIS A 63 -11.96 1.10 1.53
C HIS A 63 -12.32 0.49 0.18
N GLY A 64 -13.00 -0.65 0.20
CA GLY A 64 -13.29 -1.42 -1.00
C GLY A 64 -14.38 -0.83 -1.89
N ASP A 65 -15.24 -0.01 -1.31
CA ASP A 65 -16.37 0.68 -1.91
C ASP A 65 -16.01 2.08 -2.47
N GLU A 66 -14.71 2.39 -2.57
CA GLU A 66 -14.19 3.65 -3.14
C GLU A 66 -13.37 3.36 -4.42
N PHE A 67 -13.93 3.64 -5.60
CA PHE A 67 -13.44 3.07 -6.88
C PHE A 67 -12.55 4.01 -7.69
N GLU A 68 -12.77 5.32 -7.61
CA GLU A 68 -12.18 6.31 -8.50
C GLU A 68 -10.66 6.30 -8.40
N GLY A 69 -10.13 6.23 -7.18
CA GLY A 69 -8.69 6.14 -6.94
C GLY A 69 -8.08 4.84 -7.47
N GLN A 70 -8.80 3.72 -7.35
CA GLN A 70 -8.32 2.42 -7.83
C GLN A 70 -8.17 2.44 -9.36
N ILE A 71 -9.17 3.00 -10.06
CA ILE A 71 -9.17 3.14 -11.52
C ILE A 71 -8.09 4.12 -11.95
N ALA A 72 -7.99 5.29 -11.30
CA ALA A 72 -6.99 6.31 -11.62
C ALA A 72 -5.57 5.78 -11.45
N LEU A 73 -5.27 5.13 -10.32
CA LEU A 73 -3.95 4.57 -10.05
C LEU A 73 -3.61 3.37 -10.93
N ARG A 74 -4.59 2.53 -11.27
CA ARG A 74 -4.40 1.47 -12.26
C ARG A 74 -4.01 2.06 -13.62
N ASN A 75 -4.74 3.07 -14.10
CA ASN A 75 -4.46 3.71 -15.39
C ASN A 75 -3.09 4.41 -15.38
N LEU A 76 -2.75 5.11 -14.30
CA LEU A 76 -1.43 5.71 -14.11
C LEU A 76 -0.33 4.66 -14.13
N ALA A 77 -0.51 3.54 -13.42
CA ALA A 77 0.46 2.45 -13.39
C ALA A 77 0.69 1.84 -14.78
N HIS A 78 -0.31 1.82 -15.67
CA HIS A 78 -0.12 1.41 -17.06
C HIS A 78 0.63 2.47 -17.88
N ALA A 79 0.23 3.74 -17.77
CA ALA A 79 0.76 4.82 -18.60
C ALA A 79 2.18 5.25 -18.23
N LEU A 80 2.46 5.50 -16.95
CA LEU A 80 3.70 6.12 -16.47
C LEU A 80 4.91 5.22 -16.73
N GLN A 81 5.96 5.75 -17.36
CA GLN A 81 7.20 5.04 -17.61
C GLN A 81 8.33 5.60 -16.74
N ALA A 82 9.39 4.80 -16.54
CA ALA A 82 10.55 5.22 -15.75
C ALA A 82 11.20 6.50 -16.33
N LYS A 83 11.28 6.62 -17.66
CA LYS A 83 11.81 7.80 -18.34
C LYS A 83 11.03 9.10 -18.10
N ASP A 84 9.79 9.01 -17.58
CA ASP A 84 8.91 10.17 -17.38
C ASP A 84 9.11 10.80 -15.99
N ILE A 85 9.95 10.21 -15.13
CA ILE A 85 10.17 10.65 -13.74
C ILE A 85 11.65 10.77 -13.39
N SER A 86 11.95 11.56 -12.35
CA SER A 86 13.23 11.60 -11.65
C SER A 86 12.99 11.34 -10.16
N GLY A 87 13.49 10.23 -9.64
CA GLY A 87 13.15 9.70 -8.32
C GLY A 87 12.33 8.42 -8.41
N GLN A 88 11.31 8.27 -7.56
CA GLN A 88 10.55 7.04 -7.45
C GLN A 88 9.05 7.29 -7.23
N VAL A 89 8.22 6.49 -7.90
CA VAL A 89 6.78 6.40 -7.66
C VAL A 89 6.41 4.96 -7.35
N ILE A 90 5.80 4.74 -6.19
CA ILE A 90 5.26 3.44 -5.78
C ILE A 90 3.74 3.54 -5.79
N ILE A 91 3.08 2.63 -6.50
CA ILE A 91 1.63 2.66 -6.73
C ILE A 91 1.00 1.39 -6.16
N VAL A 92 0.02 1.55 -5.27
CA VAL A 92 -0.78 0.49 -4.68
C VAL A 92 -2.27 0.79 -4.96
N PRO A 93 -2.83 0.31 -6.09
CA PRO A 93 -4.17 0.71 -6.52
C PRO A 93 -5.29 0.12 -5.64
N SER A 94 -5.01 -0.96 -4.92
CA SER A 94 -6.00 -1.69 -4.11
C SER A 94 -5.38 -2.11 -2.77
N LEU A 95 -5.10 -1.13 -1.91
CA LEU A 95 -4.37 -1.31 -0.65
C LEU A 95 -5.04 -2.36 0.25
N ASN A 96 -6.32 -2.17 0.57
CA ASN A 96 -7.10 -3.11 1.35
C ASN A 96 -7.79 -4.12 0.42
N LEU A 97 -6.99 -4.94 -0.26
CA LEU A 97 -7.47 -5.89 -1.27
C LEU A 97 -8.68 -6.75 -0.82
N PRO A 98 -8.77 -7.28 0.41
CA PRO A 98 -9.92 -8.07 0.84
C PRO A 98 -11.23 -7.26 0.85
N ALA A 99 -11.15 -6.00 1.27
CA ALA A 99 -12.28 -5.07 1.25
C ALA A 99 -12.68 -4.71 -0.19
N VAL A 100 -11.69 -4.43 -1.06
CA VAL A 100 -11.89 -4.17 -2.49
C VAL A 100 -12.60 -5.33 -3.18
N LEU A 101 -12.12 -6.56 -2.99
CA LEU A 101 -12.72 -7.75 -3.59
C LEU A 101 -14.15 -8.02 -3.10
N SER A 102 -14.50 -7.52 -1.92
CA SER A 102 -15.83 -7.71 -1.32
C SER A 102 -16.76 -6.51 -1.49
N ASN A 103 -16.29 -5.42 -2.09
CA ASN A 103 -17.00 -4.14 -2.18
C ASN A 103 -17.52 -3.67 -0.80
N THR A 104 -16.66 -3.69 0.21
CA THR A 104 -17.01 -3.28 1.57
C THR A 104 -16.04 -2.24 2.11
N ARG A 105 -16.53 -1.39 3.03
CA ARG A 105 -15.68 -0.44 3.74
C ARG A 105 -14.61 -1.12 4.61
N CYS A 106 -15.01 -2.11 5.39
CA CYS A 106 -14.11 -2.86 6.27
C CYS A 106 -13.65 -4.16 5.60
N SER A 107 -12.50 -4.68 6.01
CA SER A 107 -12.04 -6.00 5.57
C SER A 107 -13.02 -7.09 6.02
N PRO A 108 -13.44 -8.02 5.15
CA PRO A 108 -14.27 -9.15 5.56
C PRO A 108 -13.52 -10.15 6.46
N ILE A 109 -12.17 -10.15 6.43
CA ILE A 109 -11.33 -11.14 7.13
C ILE A 109 -11.31 -10.86 8.63
N ASP A 110 -11.03 -9.61 9.01
CA ASP A 110 -10.82 -9.21 10.42
C ASP A 110 -11.78 -8.10 10.87
N ARG A 111 -12.71 -7.67 9.99
CA ARG A 111 -13.74 -6.64 10.24
C ARG A 111 -13.17 -5.26 10.54
N LEU A 112 -11.86 -5.06 10.35
CA LEU A 112 -11.18 -3.81 10.66
C LEU A 112 -11.42 -2.75 9.57
N ASN A 113 -11.56 -1.50 10.00
CA ASN A 113 -11.46 -0.34 9.15
C ASN A 113 -9.99 0.12 9.13
N ILE A 114 -9.32 0.02 7.97
CA ILE A 114 -7.88 0.29 7.88
C ILE A 114 -7.51 1.73 8.27
N ASN A 115 -8.38 2.72 8.05
CA ASN A 115 -8.14 4.11 8.46
C ASN A 115 -8.11 4.31 9.98
N ARG A 116 -8.46 3.28 10.77
CA ARG A 116 -8.39 3.29 12.23
C ARG A 116 -7.27 2.43 12.79
N VAL A 117 -6.51 1.72 11.94
CA VAL A 117 -5.48 0.79 12.39
C VAL A 117 -4.06 1.27 12.11
N PHE A 118 -3.88 2.37 11.38
CA PHE A 118 -2.57 2.99 11.19
C PHE A 118 -1.91 3.36 12.54
N PRO A 119 -0.59 3.15 12.72
CA PRO A 119 0.39 2.72 11.71
C PRO A 119 0.43 1.21 11.45
N GLY A 120 -0.48 0.43 12.01
CA GLY A 120 -0.56 -1.03 11.85
C GLY A 120 0.39 -1.79 12.75
N LYS A 121 0.44 -3.12 12.56
CA LYS A 121 1.36 -4.02 13.25
C LYS A 121 1.96 -5.03 12.25
N PRO A 122 3.29 -5.13 12.13
CA PRO A 122 3.95 -5.97 11.13
C PRO A 122 3.76 -7.49 11.33
N THR A 123 3.30 -7.86 12.53
CA THR A 123 2.98 -9.23 12.97
C THR A 123 1.51 -9.40 13.35
N GLY A 124 0.65 -8.40 13.09
CA GLY A 124 -0.75 -8.39 13.50
C GLY A 124 -1.69 -9.15 12.57
N THR A 125 -2.97 -8.75 12.56
CA THR A 125 -3.99 -9.21 11.61
C THR A 125 -3.68 -8.79 10.17
N VAL A 126 -4.42 -9.31 9.18
CA VAL A 126 -4.20 -8.99 7.76
C VAL A 126 -4.26 -7.49 7.51
N THR A 127 -5.29 -6.81 8.01
CA THR A 127 -5.44 -5.35 7.82
C THR A 127 -4.35 -4.56 8.57
N GLU A 128 -3.95 -5.00 9.78
CA GLU A 128 -2.82 -4.39 10.51
C GLU A 128 -1.48 -4.54 9.79
N LYS A 129 -1.23 -5.68 9.12
CA LYS A 129 -0.03 -5.90 8.31
C LYS A 129 -0.01 -4.98 7.07
N ILE A 130 -1.14 -4.83 6.39
CA ILE A 130 -1.28 -3.92 5.24
C ILE A 130 -1.04 -2.46 5.65
N ALA A 131 -1.63 -2.03 6.78
CA ALA A 131 -1.38 -0.70 7.33
C ALA A 131 0.09 -0.52 7.71
N SER A 132 0.70 -1.54 8.33
CA SER A 132 2.12 -1.54 8.69
C SER A 132 3.02 -1.39 7.49
N PHE A 133 2.76 -2.06 6.37
CA PHE A 133 3.53 -1.86 5.15
C PHE A 133 3.55 -0.38 4.75
N SER A 134 2.37 0.24 4.63
CA SER A 134 2.21 1.63 4.19
C SER A 134 2.83 2.66 5.14
N SER A 135 2.88 2.37 6.45
CA SER A 135 3.49 3.29 7.42
C SER A 135 4.98 3.06 7.64
N MET A 136 5.47 1.83 7.52
CA MET A 136 6.81 1.46 7.98
C MET A 136 7.91 1.77 6.96
N ASN A 137 7.62 1.67 5.65
CA ASN A 137 8.63 1.95 4.62
C ASN A 137 8.64 3.41 4.15
N TRP A 138 7.68 4.25 4.59
CA TRP A 138 7.46 5.60 4.04
C TRP A 138 7.34 6.70 5.10
N SER A 139 7.80 6.46 6.33
CA SER A 139 7.74 7.44 7.44
C SER A 139 8.38 8.80 7.12
N ALA A 140 9.25 8.88 6.11
CA ALA A 140 9.94 10.10 5.68
C ALA A 140 9.55 10.54 4.24
N VAL A 141 8.51 9.95 3.65
CA VAL A 141 8.13 10.14 2.25
C VAL A 141 6.70 10.72 2.19
N PRO A 142 6.41 11.68 1.29
CA PRO A 142 5.03 12.11 1.05
C PRO A 142 4.17 10.91 0.62
N ILE A 143 3.13 10.61 1.40
CA ILE A 143 2.09 9.63 1.04
C ILE A 143 0.93 10.42 0.45
N LEU A 144 0.44 10.05 -0.73
CA LEU A 144 -0.83 10.56 -1.25
C LEU A 144 -1.82 9.39 -1.26
N SER A 145 -2.78 9.45 -0.33
CA SER A 145 -3.88 8.49 -0.28
C SER A 145 -5.13 9.09 -0.91
N TRP A 146 -5.63 8.44 -1.96
CA TRP A 146 -6.97 8.70 -2.47
C TRP A 146 -7.97 7.93 -1.59
N THR A 147 -8.39 8.58 -0.51
CA THR A 147 -9.67 8.25 0.15
C THR A 147 -10.72 9.20 -0.43
N CYS A 148 -11.92 8.70 -0.72
CA CYS A 148 -13.05 9.52 -1.17
C CYS A 148 -13.55 10.45 -0.03
N MET A 149 -12.75 11.44 0.35
CA MET A 149 -13.12 12.65 1.08
C MET A 149 -11.96 13.67 1.06
N ARG A 150 -12.17 14.78 0.33
CA ARG A 150 -11.43 16.07 0.29
C ARG A 150 -9.92 16.04 0.01
N VAL A 151 -9.56 16.60 -1.16
CA VAL A 151 -8.24 17.18 -1.42
C VAL A 151 -8.09 18.45 -0.58
N GLY A 152 -7.21 18.42 0.44
CA GLY A 152 -6.73 19.60 1.17
C GLY A 152 -5.23 19.80 0.89
N PRO A 153 -4.71 21.05 0.94
CA PRO A 153 -3.35 21.32 0.53
C PRO A 153 -2.36 20.86 1.60
N THR A 154 -1.32 20.13 1.18
CA THR A 154 -0.06 19.93 1.91
C THR A 154 -0.18 19.36 3.33
N THR A 155 -0.40 18.04 3.40
CA THR A 155 0.15 17.03 4.33
C THR A 155 -0.89 15.92 4.42
N ALA A 156 -0.54 14.70 3.99
CA ALA A 156 -1.43 13.56 4.21
C ALA A 156 -1.38 13.19 5.69
N VAL A 157 -2.29 13.79 6.44
CA VAL A 157 -2.68 13.36 7.78
C VAL A 157 -4.07 12.75 7.61
N CYS A 158 -4.23 11.49 8.01
CA CYS A 158 -5.54 10.87 8.22
C CYS A 158 -6.41 11.87 9.00
N ALA A 159 -7.46 12.41 8.37
CA ALA A 159 -8.43 13.22 9.08
C ALA A 159 -9.17 12.31 10.08
N SER A 160 -8.79 12.44 11.36
CA SER A 160 -9.56 11.94 12.49
C SER A 160 -10.87 12.72 12.57
N GLY A 161 -11.97 12.04 12.24
CA GLY A 161 -13.34 12.38 12.64
C GLY A 161 -14.05 11.11 13.02
#